data_AF-A0A373Q2L9-F1
#
_entry.id   AF-A0A373Q2L9-F1
#
_cell.length_a   1.000
_cell.length_b   1.000
_cell.length_c   1.000
_cell.angle_alpha   90.00
_cell.angle_beta   90.00
_cell.angle_gamma   90.00
#
_symmetry.space_group_name_H-M   'P 1'
#
loop_
_entity.id
_entity.type
_entity.pdbx_description
1 polymer ?
#
loop_
_entity_poly.entity_id
_entity_poly.type
_entity_poly.pdbx_seq_one_letter_code
_entity_poly.pdbx_strand_id
1 'polypeptide(L)'
;MKGYKVFHSDWTCRGYQYEVGKTYEILENPKCCEKGFHFCKKIIDCFHYYSFDPANKIAEIEAIGKIDTDDTDSKCCTNKIIILKELEWREVLDMCNSGKLNSEIYNSGNNNSGNYNSGNYNNGNYNSGNYNSGNHNTGDGNCGNNNSGNNNSGNYNCGDYNSGHYNSGHCNSGQHNSGDYNSGDYNSGNHNSGYCNTNTPKVRMFNHVTDFDFDDEIITRFDNILFNCPQSYKYSDFISISDMSEDEIIRHPECETIGGYIKTIIVEADKQKWWDEDVSDADKEFIKSLPYFDAEIFYECVGIRIK
;
A
#
# COMPACT_ATOMS: atom_id res chain seq x y z
N MET A 1 5.17 31.75 31.46
CA MET A 1 5.43 31.07 30.17
C MET A 1 4.70 29.73 30.18
N LYS A 2 3.83 29.48 29.21
CA LYS A 2 3.12 28.20 29.11
C LYS A 2 4.03 27.12 28.52
N GLY A 3 3.76 25.87 28.89
CA GLY A 3 4.43 24.70 28.33
C GLY A 3 3.77 23.40 28.79
N TYR A 4 4.48 22.30 28.60
CA TYR A 4 4.00 20.95 28.88
C TYR A 4 4.99 20.20 29.75
N LYS A 5 4.46 19.38 30.65
CA LYS A 5 5.26 18.54 31.53
C LYS A 5 4.64 17.15 31.61
N VAL A 6 5.50 16.13 31.57
CA VAL A 6 5.15 14.73 31.79
C VAL A 6 5.54 14.33 33.21
N PHE A 7 4.72 13.50 33.83
CA PHE A 7 4.86 12.92 35.16
C PHE A 7 4.62 11.42 35.09
N HIS A 8 5.06 10.70 36.12
CA HIS A 8 4.71 9.30 36.29
C HIS A 8 3.20 9.13 36.52
N SER A 9 2.71 7.89 36.42
CA SER A 9 1.29 7.56 36.54
C SER A 9 0.65 8.02 37.87
N ASP A 10 1.47 8.18 38.91
CA ASP A 10 1.09 8.62 40.25
C ASP A 10 1.28 10.14 40.47
N TRP A 11 1.47 10.92 39.40
CA TRP A 11 1.75 12.37 39.45
C TRP A 11 3.08 12.76 40.12
N THR A 12 4.04 11.84 40.22
CA THR A 12 5.37 12.17 40.75
C THR A 12 6.35 12.61 39.66
N CYS A 13 7.30 13.47 40.04
CA CYS A 13 8.50 13.77 39.24
C CYS A 13 9.61 14.34 40.16
N ARG A 14 10.83 13.79 40.05
CA ARG A 14 12.04 14.26 40.78
C ARG A 14 11.81 14.54 42.28
N GLY A 15 11.09 13.65 42.97
CA GLY A 15 10.85 13.75 44.43
C GLY A 15 9.71 14.67 44.85
N TYR A 16 8.93 15.19 43.91
CA TYR A 16 7.73 15.98 44.18
C TYR A 16 6.47 15.19 43.79
N GLN A 17 5.42 15.36 44.60
CA GLN A 17 4.06 14.94 44.31
C GLN A 17 3.26 16.13 43.76
N TYR A 18 2.84 16.05 42.51
CA TYR A 18 2.11 17.12 41.84
C TYR A 18 0.60 16.92 41.90
N GLU A 19 -0.13 18.02 41.87
CA GLU A 19 -1.58 18.05 41.74
C GLU A 19 -1.98 19.21 40.83
N VAL A 20 -3.04 19.00 40.03
CA VAL A 20 -3.62 20.03 39.17
C VAL A 20 -4.14 21.19 40.02
N GLY A 21 -3.87 22.42 39.57
CA GLY A 21 -4.24 23.67 40.26
C GLY A 21 -3.23 24.15 41.31
N LYS A 22 -2.20 23.36 41.64
CA LYS A 22 -1.19 23.74 42.65
C LYS A 22 0.00 24.47 42.06
N THR A 23 0.63 25.30 42.91
CA THR A 23 1.87 26.03 42.63
C THR A 23 3.02 25.43 43.44
N TYR A 24 4.18 25.27 42.82
CA TYR A 24 5.39 24.73 43.43
C TYR A 24 6.56 25.69 43.21
N GLU A 25 7.40 25.84 44.22
CA GLU A 25 8.53 26.77 44.21
C GLU A 25 9.78 26.16 44.84
N ILE A 26 10.95 26.49 44.29
CA ILE A 26 12.27 26.18 44.84
C ILE A 26 13.02 27.50 44.99
N LEU A 27 13.74 27.67 46.10
CA LEU A 27 14.47 28.91 46.39
C LEU A 27 15.67 29.13 45.47
N GLU A 28 16.22 28.06 44.91
CA GLU A 28 17.41 28.12 44.06
C GLU A 28 17.08 28.60 42.64
N ASN A 29 18.05 29.28 42.01
CA ASN A 29 17.92 29.66 40.59
C ASN A 29 17.85 28.39 39.72
N PRO A 30 16.94 28.31 38.76
CA PRO A 30 16.85 27.15 37.88
C PRO A 30 18.08 27.06 36.97
N LYS A 31 18.47 25.84 36.61
CA LYS A 31 19.50 25.59 35.59
C LYS A 31 19.06 24.40 34.75
N CYS A 32 18.88 24.62 33.45
CA CYS A 32 18.33 23.62 32.54
C CYS A 32 19.22 22.37 32.57
N CYS A 33 18.60 21.20 32.42
CA CYS A 33 19.21 19.88 32.57
C CYS A 33 19.77 19.53 33.98
N GLU A 34 19.99 20.50 34.87
CA GLU A 34 20.50 20.26 36.22
C GLU A 34 19.39 20.33 37.27
N LYS A 35 18.82 21.51 37.50
CA LYS A 35 17.91 21.79 38.62
C LYS A 35 16.74 22.70 38.27
N GLY A 36 15.65 22.54 39.00
CA GLY A 36 14.37 23.21 38.75
C GLY A 36 13.30 22.25 38.26
N PHE A 37 12.12 22.79 37.98
CA PHE A 37 11.02 22.07 37.39
C PHE A 37 11.14 22.09 35.87
N HIS A 38 11.57 20.96 35.29
CA HIS A 38 11.73 20.81 33.84
C HIS A 38 10.38 20.63 33.12
N PHE A 39 10.24 21.30 31.98
CA PHE A 39 9.09 21.27 31.07
C PHE A 39 9.56 21.56 29.64
N CYS A 40 8.71 21.37 28.63
CA CYS A 40 9.01 21.75 27.24
C CYS A 40 7.99 22.74 26.69
N LYS A 41 8.38 23.59 25.74
CA LYS A 41 7.42 24.50 25.08
C LYS A 41 6.52 23.75 24.11
N LYS A 42 7.01 22.68 23.48
CA LYS A 42 6.24 21.77 22.64
C LYS A 42 6.02 20.46 23.37
N ILE A 43 4.79 19.93 23.29
CA ILE A 43 4.45 18.66 23.95
C ILE A 43 5.27 17.49 23.41
N ILE A 44 5.49 17.48 22.10
CA ILE A 44 6.21 16.42 21.40
C ILE A 44 7.65 16.24 21.93
N ASP A 45 8.32 17.34 22.26
CA ASP A 45 9.70 17.33 22.76
C ASP A 45 9.80 16.76 24.18
N CYS A 46 8.69 16.69 24.93
CA CYS A 46 8.67 16.01 26.23
C CYS A 46 9.01 14.51 26.08
N PHE A 47 8.67 13.92 24.93
CA PHE A 47 8.89 12.49 24.65
C PHE A 47 10.31 12.16 24.18
N HIS A 48 11.22 13.15 24.13
CA HIS A 48 12.67 12.88 24.14
C HIS A 48 13.18 12.48 25.53
N TYR A 49 12.43 12.80 26.59
CA TYR A 49 12.82 12.59 27.99
C TYR A 49 11.95 11.57 28.73
N TYR A 50 10.78 11.26 28.18
CA TYR A 50 9.81 10.32 28.72
C TYR A 50 9.35 9.39 27.61
N SER A 51 9.00 8.15 27.96
CA SER A 51 8.31 7.26 27.03
C SER A 51 6.95 7.84 26.62
N PHE A 52 6.57 7.66 25.36
CA PHE A 52 5.21 7.90 24.88
C PHE A 52 4.31 6.76 25.37
N ASP A 53 3.91 6.85 26.64
CA ASP A 53 3.21 5.78 27.36
C ASP A 53 1.90 6.32 27.94
N PRO A 54 0.73 5.79 27.52
CA PRO A 54 -0.60 6.14 28.05
C PRO A 54 -0.75 6.12 29.58
N ALA A 55 0.10 5.41 30.30
CA ALA A 55 0.10 5.40 31.76
C ALA A 55 0.66 6.70 32.37
N ASN A 56 1.51 7.44 31.64
CA ASN A 56 2.05 8.70 32.11
C ASN A 56 0.96 9.78 32.21
N LYS A 57 1.19 10.73 33.13
CA LYS A 57 0.35 11.93 33.28
C LYS A 57 1.00 13.09 32.55
N ILE A 58 0.21 13.85 31.80
CA ILE A 58 0.70 15.02 31.06
C ILE A 58 -0.12 16.22 31.46
N ALA A 59 0.54 17.35 31.71
CA ALA A 59 -0.14 18.58 32.06
C ALA A 59 0.31 19.76 31.20
N GLU A 60 -0.63 20.66 30.92
CA GLU A 60 -0.31 22.05 30.61
C GLU A 60 0.13 22.74 31.90
N ILE A 61 1.23 23.47 31.82
CA ILE A 61 1.82 24.17 32.97
C ILE A 61 2.05 25.64 32.64
N GLU A 62 2.22 26.44 33.69
CA GLU A 62 2.73 27.80 33.58
C GLU A 62 3.96 27.99 34.46
N ALA A 63 5.09 28.30 33.83
CA ALA A 63 6.29 28.77 34.50
C ALA A 63 6.15 30.26 34.85
N ILE A 64 6.11 30.57 36.14
CA ILE A 64 5.92 31.92 36.69
C ILE A 64 7.15 32.45 37.45
N GLY A 65 8.19 31.63 37.56
CA GLY A 65 9.46 31.99 38.18
C GLY A 65 10.50 32.47 37.16
N LYS A 66 11.77 32.43 37.56
CA LYS A 66 12.88 32.50 36.61
C LYS A 66 12.84 31.28 35.69
N ILE A 67 13.29 31.44 34.46
CA ILE A 67 13.32 30.38 33.46
C ILE A 67 14.74 30.30 32.92
N ASP A 68 15.25 29.09 32.83
CA ASP A 68 16.49 28.77 32.11
C ASP A 68 16.14 27.81 30.97
N THR A 69 16.77 27.96 29.81
CA THR A 69 16.45 27.22 28.58
C THR A 69 17.65 26.44 28.09
N ASP A 70 17.39 25.34 27.37
CA ASP A 70 18.40 24.69 26.54
C ASP A 70 18.32 25.25 25.11
N ASP A 71 19.45 25.31 24.41
CA ASP A 71 19.52 25.77 23.01
C ASP A 71 19.28 24.63 22.01
N THR A 72 19.32 23.37 22.46
CA THR A 72 19.20 22.20 21.57
C THR A 72 17.77 21.78 21.24
N ASP A 73 16.80 22.08 22.10
CA ASP A 73 15.39 21.74 21.90
C ASP A 73 14.46 22.71 22.65
N SER A 74 13.16 22.39 22.77
CA SER A 74 12.24 23.27 23.49
C SER A 74 12.24 23.10 25.02
N LYS A 75 13.20 22.35 25.58
CA LYS A 75 13.29 22.11 27.02
C LYS A 75 13.65 23.39 27.77
N CYS A 76 12.97 23.54 28.88
CA CYS A 76 13.11 24.65 29.81
C CYS A 76 13.11 24.09 31.24
N CYS A 77 13.60 24.88 32.19
CA CYS A 77 13.26 24.68 33.58
C CYS A 77 12.94 26.01 34.27
N THR A 78 12.15 25.91 35.34
CA THR A 78 11.80 27.06 36.17
C THR A 78 11.95 26.74 37.64
N ASN A 79 12.16 27.74 38.48
CA ASN A 79 12.10 27.58 39.93
C ASN A 79 10.70 27.76 40.50
N LYS A 80 9.70 28.18 39.70
CA LYS A 80 8.31 28.31 40.15
C LYS A 80 7.32 27.97 39.05
N ILE A 81 6.47 26.98 39.30
CA ILE A 81 5.56 26.38 38.32
C ILE A 81 4.14 26.24 38.87
N ILE A 82 3.14 26.43 38.01
CA ILE A 82 1.73 26.11 38.27
C ILE A 82 1.33 24.95 37.35
N ILE A 83 0.66 23.92 37.89
CA ILE A 83 0.06 22.84 37.10
C ILE A 83 -1.36 23.28 36.71
N LEU A 84 -1.63 23.57 35.44
CA LEU A 84 -2.90 24.18 35.03
C LEU A 84 -4.01 23.15 34.84
N LYS A 85 -3.76 22.14 33.99
CA LYS A 85 -4.71 21.06 33.69
C LYS A 85 -3.97 19.78 33.29
N GLU A 86 -4.56 18.64 33.59
CA GLU A 86 -4.21 17.36 32.95
C GLU A 86 -4.70 17.39 31.49
N LEU A 87 -3.91 16.82 30.58
CA LEU A 87 -4.30 16.61 29.20
C LEU A 87 -4.80 15.18 29.01
N GLU A 88 -5.90 15.03 28.30
CA GLU A 88 -6.37 13.72 27.85
C GLU A 88 -5.47 13.19 26.73
N TRP A 89 -5.28 11.87 26.66
CA TRP A 89 -4.41 11.27 25.63
C TRP A 89 -4.84 11.55 24.20
N ARG A 90 -6.14 11.78 23.99
CA ARG A 90 -6.64 12.24 22.70
C ARG A 90 -6.11 13.64 22.34
N GLU A 91 -6.08 14.57 23.29
CA GLU A 91 -5.47 15.90 23.08
C GLU A 91 -3.97 15.75 22.81
N VAL A 92 -3.28 14.89 23.56
CA VAL A 92 -1.84 14.64 23.37
C VAL A 92 -1.55 14.13 21.96
N LEU A 93 -2.32 13.14 21.47
CA LEU A 93 -2.19 12.60 20.10
C LEU A 93 -2.48 13.67 19.03
N ASP A 94 -3.55 14.46 19.19
CA ASP A 94 -3.90 15.54 18.26
C ASP A 94 -2.82 16.63 18.22
N MET A 95 -2.09 16.85 19.32
CA MET A 95 -0.98 17.82 19.38
C MET A 95 0.37 17.27 18.91
N CYS A 96 0.55 15.96 18.93
CA CYS A 96 1.78 15.28 18.48
C CYS A 96 1.75 14.88 17.00
N ASN A 97 0.59 15.02 16.34
CA ASN A 97 0.38 14.63 14.95
C ASN A 97 -0.32 15.77 14.17
N SER A 98 -0.23 15.74 12.84
CA SER A 98 -1.02 16.58 11.95
C SER A 98 -2.05 15.74 11.22
N GLY A 99 -3.34 16.08 11.34
CA GLY A 99 -4.46 15.29 10.80
C GLY A 99 -5.18 14.49 11.89
N LYS A 100 -5.96 13.48 11.51
CA LYS A 100 -6.90 12.79 12.41
C LYS A 100 -6.64 11.29 12.51
N LEU A 101 -7.00 10.72 13.65
CA LEU A 101 -7.00 9.26 13.88
C LEU A 101 -5.61 8.63 13.71
N ASN A 102 -4.55 9.37 14.02
CA ASN A 102 -3.21 8.81 14.08
C ASN A 102 -2.95 8.23 15.48
N SER A 103 -2.27 7.09 15.55
CA SER A 103 -1.69 6.59 16.80
C SER A 103 -0.20 6.95 16.88
N GLU A 104 0.37 6.88 18.08
CA GLU A 104 1.76 7.29 18.34
C GLU A 104 2.04 8.75 17.92
N ILE A 105 3.25 9.05 17.41
CA ILE A 105 3.72 10.42 17.23
C ILE A 105 4.36 10.70 15.86
N TYR A 106 4.46 11.99 15.52
CA TYR A 106 5.11 12.50 14.32
C TYR A 106 4.47 12.07 12.99
N ASN A 107 3.19 11.74 13.00
CA ASN A 107 2.46 11.45 11.78
C ASN A 107 1.86 12.72 11.15
N SER A 108 1.84 12.76 9.83
CA SER A 108 1.16 13.77 9.02
C SER A 108 0.16 13.08 8.08
N GLY A 109 -1.10 13.53 8.10
CA GLY A 109 -2.22 12.91 7.38
C GLY A 109 -3.15 12.15 8.32
N ASN A 110 -3.91 11.18 7.81
CA ASN A 110 -4.99 10.55 8.57
C ASN A 110 -4.87 9.02 8.67
N ASN A 111 -5.35 8.47 9.78
CA ASN A 111 -5.45 7.03 10.01
C ASN A 111 -4.09 6.29 9.92
N ASN A 112 -3.01 6.92 10.35
CA ASN A 112 -1.72 6.26 10.43
C ASN A 112 -1.53 5.58 11.79
N SER A 113 -0.99 4.37 11.79
CA SER A 113 -0.61 3.63 12.99
C SER A 113 0.90 3.48 13.05
N GLY A 114 1.53 3.88 14.16
CA GLY A 114 2.99 3.90 14.32
C GLY A 114 3.56 5.31 14.17
N ASN A 115 4.88 5.44 14.00
CA ASN A 115 5.59 6.72 14.09
C ASN A 115 6.08 7.24 12.74
N TYR A 116 6.18 8.57 12.61
CA TYR A 116 6.85 9.23 11.49
C TYR A 116 6.27 8.89 10.10
N ASN A 117 4.97 8.62 10.00
CA ASN A 117 4.34 8.40 8.70
C ASN A 117 3.86 9.72 8.08
N SER A 118 4.01 9.87 6.78
CA SER A 118 3.46 10.98 6.00
C SER A 118 2.52 10.44 4.92
N GLY A 119 1.27 10.90 4.93
CA GLY A 119 0.19 10.42 4.07
C GLY A 119 -0.91 9.75 4.88
N ASN A 120 -1.67 8.83 4.29
CA ASN A 120 -2.85 8.26 4.93
C ASN A 120 -2.83 6.74 4.97
N TYR A 121 -3.46 6.16 6.01
CA TYR A 121 -3.67 4.72 6.14
C TYR A 121 -2.38 3.89 6.14
N ASN A 122 -1.28 4.44 6.65
CA ASN A 122 -0.04 3.67 6.82
C ASN A 122 -0.05 2.92 8.15
N ASN A 123 0.43 1.68 8.14
CA ASN A 123 0.60 0.85 9.33
C ASN A 123 2.07 0.45 9.47
N GLY A 124 2.73 0.95 10.50
CA GLY A 124 4.16 0.79 10.75
C GLY A 124 4.85 2.15 10.88
N ASN A 125 6.15 2.23 10.63
CA ASN A 125 6.92 3.45 10.89
C ASN A 125 7.63 3.95 9.63
N TYR A 126 7.83 5.27 9.57
CA TYR A 126 8.63 5.94 8.55
C TYR A 126 8.14 5.70 7.11
N ASN A 127 6.83 5.54 6.90
CA ASN A 127 6.27 5.43 5.56
C ASN A 127 5.94 6.82 4.99
N SER A 128 6.18 7.01 3.70
CA SER A 128 5.78 8.19 2.94
C SER A 128 4.90 7.78 1.76
N GLY A 129 3.67 8.27 1.71
CA GLY A 129 2.64 7.84 0.77
C GLY A 129 1.43 7.27 1.51
N ASN A 130 0.62 6.46 0.85
CA ASN A 130 -0.64 5.97 1.38
C ASN A 130 -0.72 4.43 1.36
N TYR A 131 -1.50 3.88 2.29
CA TYR A 131 -1.83 2.45 2.34
C TYR A 131 -0.61 1.52 2.43
N ASN A 132 0.50 1.98 3.03
CA ASN A 132 1.65 1.12 3.25
C ASN A 132 1.51 0.31 4.53
N SER A 133 1.91 -0.96 4.50
CA SER A 133 2.00 -1.84 5.66
C SER A 133 3.45 -2.31 5.83
N GLY A 134 4.03 -2.10 7.01
CA GLY A 134 5.44 -2.30 7.32
C GLY A 134 6.18 -0.96 7.47
N ASN A 135 7.51 -0.96 7.31
CA ASN A 135 8.33 0.21 7.65
C ASN A 135 9.17 0.71 6.48
N HIS A 136 9.46 2.01 6.49
CA HIS A 136 10.37 2.65 5.53
C HIS A 136 9.94 2.51 4.07
N ASN A 137 8.64 2.45 3.78
CA ASN A 137 8.16 2.42 2.41
C ASN A 137 7.94 3.85 1.87
N THR A 138 8.30 4.06 0.60
CA THR A 138 8.03 5.32 -0.12
C THR A 138 7.20 5.01 -1.36
N GLY A 139 6.05 5.68 -1.52
CA GLY A 139 5.05 5.39 -2.54
C GLY A 139 3.79 4.80 -1.92
N ASP A 140 2.91 4.23 -2.74
CA ASP A 140 1.57 3.81 -2.31
C ASP A 140 1.37 2.28 -2.36
N GLY A 141 0.63 1.75 -1.39
CA GLY A 141 0.16 0.36 -1.42
C GLY A 141 1.23 -0.71 -1.22
N ASN A 142 2.38 -0.37 -0.62
CA ASN A 142 3.44 -1.36 -0.39
C ASN A 142 3.17 -2.20 0.87
N CYS A 143 3.51 -3.49 0.80
CA CYS A 143 3.45 -4.42 1.93
C CYS A 143 4.83 -5.03 2.19
N GLY A 144 5.36 -4.85 3.40
CA GLY A 144 6.71 -5.22 3.83
C GLY A 144 7.56 -3.97 4.09
N ASN A 145 8.89 -4.06 3.94
CA ASN A 145 9.79 -3.01 4.41
C ASN A 145 10.77 -2.52 3.34
N ASN A 146 11.14 -1.25 3.43
CA ASN A 146 12.14 -0.60 2.58
C ASN A 146 11.82 -0.67 1.09
N ASN A 147 10.55 -0.61 0.70
CA ASN A 147 10.16 -0.55 -0.70
C ASN A 147 10.08 0.91 -1.20
N SER A 148 10.46 1.13 -2.45
CA SER A 148 10.33 2.41 -3.14
C SER A 148 9.55 2.22 -4.44
N GLY A 149 8.53 3.04 -4.67
CA GLY A 149 7.54 2.87 -5.73
C GLY A 149 6.23 2.31 -5.17
N ASN A 150 5.39 1.70 -6.01
CA ASN A 150 4.01 1.41 -5.68
C ASN A 150 3.68 -0.08 -5.78
N ASN A 151 2.74 -0.52 -4.93
CA ASN A 151 2.16 -1.86 -4.96
C ASN A 151 3.20 -3.00 -4.89
N ASN A 152 4.32 -2.79 -4.21
CA ASN A 152 5.29 -3.85 -3.98
C ASN A 152 4.90 -4.72 -2.79
N SER A 153 5.15 -6.02 -2.90
CA SER A 153 5.00 -6.99 -1.82
C SER A 153 6.35 -7.64 -1.50
N GLY A 154 6.74 -7.64 -0.23
CA GLY A 154 8.03 -8.11 0.24
C GLY A 154 8.94 -6.94 0.65
N ASN A 155 10.25 -7.07 0.45
CA ASN A 155 11.21 -6.13 1.06
C ASN A 155 12.27 -5.68 0.06
N TYR A 156 12.72 -4.43 0.21
CA TYR A 156 13.81 -3.86 -0.59
C TYR A 156 13.55 -3.85 -2.10
N ASN A 157 12.29 -3.74 -2.51
CA ASN A 157 11.93 -3.60 -3.92
C ASN A 157 11.97 -2.13 -4.34
N CYS A 158 12.43 -1.86 -5.57
CA CYS A 158 12.45 -0.55 -6.20
C CYS A 158 11.67 -0.60 -7.52
N GLY A 159 10.78 0.36 -7.75
CA GLY A 159 9.85 0.36 -8.88
C GLY A 159 8.47 -0.14 -8.46
N ASP A 160 7.69 -0.69 -9.39
CA ASP A 160 6.25 -0.92 -9.16
C ASP A 160 5.86 -2.39 -9.36
N TYR A 161 4.87 -2.85 -8.58
CA TYR A 161 4.24 -4.17 -8.71
C TYR A 161 5.21 -5.36 -8.57
N ASN A 162 6.31 -5.20 -7.83
CA ASN A 162 7.23 -6.30 -7.59
C ASN A 162 6.77 -7.15 -6.40
N SER A 163 6.90 -8.47 -6.51
CA SER A 163 6.69 -9.44 -5.44
C SER A 163 7.99 -10.15 -5.10
N GLY A 164 8.32 -10.23 -3.80
CA GLY A 164 9.53 -10.85 -3.29
C GLY A 164 10.56 -9.84 -2.79
N HIS A 165 11.85 -10.06 -3.03
CA HIS A 165 12.91 -9.29 -2.36
C HIS A 165 13.97 -8.77 -3.32
N TYR A 166 14.44 -7.54 -3.07
CA TYR A 166 15.56 -6.95 -3.83
C TYR A 166 15.33 -6.89 -5.34
N ASN A 167 14.07 -6.75 -5.78
CA ASN A 167 13.76 -6.57 -7.19
C ASN A 167 13.81 -5.08 -7.57
N SER A 168 14.29 -4.77 -8.76
CA SER A 168 14.31 -3.42 -9.33
C SER A 168 13.67 -3.40 -10.71
N GLY A 169 12.60 -2.64 -10.88
CA GLY A 169 11.86 -2.50 -12.14
C GLY A 169 10.36 -2.69 -11.93
N HIS A 170 9.69 -3.26 -12.92
CA HIS A 170 8.24 -3.42 -12.95
C HIS A 170 7.80 -4.88 -13.05
N CYS A 171 6.81 -5.28 -12.26
CA CYS A 171 6.17 -6.60 -12.33
C CYS A 171 7.14 -7.80 -12.21
N ASN A 172 8.19 -7.70 -11.38
CA ASN A 172 9.05 -8.85 -11.10
C ASN A 172 8.50 -9.71 -9.96
N SER A 173 8.70 -11.02 -10.05
CA SER A 173 8.36 -11.99 -9.00
C SER A 173 9.56 -12.87 -8.67
N GLY A 174 9.98 -12.89 -7.40
CA GLY A 174 11.12 -13.66 -6.92
C GLY A 174 12.16 -12.77 -6.22
N GLN A 175 13.45 -13.07 -6.38
CA GLN A 175 14.52 -12.37 -5.68
C GLN A 175 15.60 -11.83 -6.60
N HIS A 176 16.13 -10.65 -6.28
CA HIS A 176 17.30 -10.08 -6.96
C HIS A 176 17.14 -9.94 -8.48
N ASN A 177 15.93 -9.67 -8.98
CA ASN A 177 15.71 -9.37 -10.38
C ASN A 177 15.93 -7.89 -10.68
N SER A 178 16.48 -7.60 -11.86
CA SER A 178 16.61 -6.24 -12.39
C SER A 178 16.10 -6.20 -13.82
N GLY A 179 15.26 -5.22 -14.13
CA GLY A 179 14.49 -5.13 -15.38
C GLY A 179 13.01 -5.40 -15.11
N ASP A 180 12.26 -5.75 -16.15
CA ASP A 180 10.79 -5.81 -16.07
C ASP A 180 10.25 -7.21 -16.42
N TYR A 181 9.13 -7.57 -15.82
CA TYR A 181 8.39 -8.80 -16.09
C TYR A 181 9.19 -10.10 -15.88
N ASN A 182 10.13 -10.12 -14.93
CA ASN A 182 10.88 -11.35 -14.63
C ASN A 182 10.17 -12.21 -13.58
N SER A 183 10.32 -13.52 -13.71
CA SER A 183 9.87 -14.52 -12.72
C SER A 183 11.01 -15.48 -12.38
N GLY A 184 11.26 -15.70 -11.09
CA GLY A 184 12.41 -16.47 -10.59
C GLY A 184 13.46 -15.57 -9.97
N ASP A 185 14.72 -16.00 -9.89
CA ASP A 185 15.72 -15.28 -9.10
C ASP A 185 16.98 -14.92 -9.90
N TYR A 186 17.61 -13.80 -9.55
CA TYR A 186 18.88 -13.33 -10.11
C TYR A 186 18.84 -13.09 -11.63
N ASN A 187 17.72 -12.64 -12.18
CA ASN A 187 17.65 -12.27 -13.59
C ASN A 187 18.00 -10.78 -13.79
N SER A 188 18.78 -10.48 -14.83
CA SER A 188 19.07 -9.12 -15.28
C SER A 188 18.64 -8.96 -16.73
N GLY A 189 17.53 -8.30 -16.99
CA GLY A 189 16.90 -8.20 -18.31
C GLY A 189 15.38 -8.18 -18.20
N ASN A 190 14.67 -8.29 -19.31
CA ASN A 190 13.20 -8.29 -19.30
C ASN A 190 12.64 -9.67 -19.66
N HIS A 191 11.43 -9.98 -19.20
CA HIS A 191 10.64 -11.17 -19.56
C HIS A 191 11.32 -12.52 -19.26
N ASN A 192 12.29 -12.56 -18.34
CA ASN A 192 12.95 -13.82 -17.99
C ASN A 192 12.07 -14.69 -17.10
N SER A 193 12.10 -15.99 -17.33
CA SER A 193 11.61 -16.99 -16.37
C SER A 193 12.73 -17.95 -16.02
N GLY A 194 13.06 -18.08 -14.73
CA GLY A 194 14.08 -18.98 -14.22
C GLY A 194 15.16 -18.28 -13.39
N TYR A 195 16.38 -18.78 -13.47
CA TYR A 195 17.47 -18.38 -12.58
C TYR A 195 18.70 -17.92 -13.37
N CYS A 196 19.31 -16.81 -12.94
CA CYS A 196 20.60 -16.33 -13.46
C CYS A 196 20.61 -16.02 -14.96
N ASN A 197 19.51 -15.48 -15.51
CA ASN A 197 19.46 -15.05 -16.91
C ASN A 197 19.91 -13.60 -17.05
N THR A 198 20.73 -13.30 -18.06
CA THR A 198 21.21 -11.93 -18.34
C THR A 198 20.74 -11.36 -19.66
N ASN A 199 20.06 -12.16 -20.48
CA ASN A 199 19.62 -11.80 -21.82
C ASN A 199 18.11 -11.94 -21.88
N THR A 200 17.42 -11.03 -22.57
CA THR A 200 15.99 -11.15 -22.83
C THR A 200 15.71 -12.38 -23.69
N PRO A 201 14.76 -13.26 -23.31
CA PRO A 201 14.40 -14.40 -24.13
C PRO A 201 13.66 -13.94 -25.38
N LYS A 202 13.81 -14.69 -26.47
CA LYS A 202 13.04 -14.46 -27.70
C LYS A 202 11.65 -15.07 -27.62
N VAL A 203 10.69 -14.44 -28.30
CA VAL A 203 9.31 -14.92 -28.32
C VAL A 203 9.25 -16.30 -28.95
N ARG A 204 8.45 -17.19 -28.37
CA ARG A 204 8.12 -18.49 -28.96
C ARG A 204 6.79 -18.39 -29.70
N MET A 205 6.77 -18.88 -30.94
CA MET A 205 5.57 -18.96 -31.75
C MET A 205 5.45 -20.37 -32.33
N PHE A 206 4.24 -20.92 -32.31
CA PHE A 206 3.94 -22.25 -32.85
C PHE A 206 4.91 -23.35 -32.37
N ASN A 207 5.24 -23.32 -31.07
CA ASN A 207 6.20 -24.22 -30.41
C ASN A 207 7.69 -24.05 -30.79
N HIS A 208 8.04 -23.05 -31.62
CA HIS A 208 9.42 -22.74 -32.01
C HIS A 208 9.93 -21.44 -31.40
N VAL A 209 11.24 -21.30 -31.24
CA VAL A 209 11.87 -20.03 -30.87
C VAL A 209 12.02 -19.17 -32.12
N THR A 210 11.64 -17.90 -32.04
CA THR A 210 11.79 -16.92 -33.13
C THR A 210 12.96 -15.97 -32.85
N ASP A 211 13.22 -15.04 -33.77
CA ASP A 211 14.18 -13.95 -33.55
C ASP A 211 13.53 -12.68 -32.96
N PHE A 212 12.21 -12.69 -32.74
CA PHE A 212 11.45 -11.55 -32.25
C PHE A 212 11.66 -11.30 -30.76
N ASP A 213 11.80 -10.04 -30.41
CA ASP A 213 11.72 -9.56 -29.03
C ASP A 213 10.25 -9.36 -28.61
N PHE A 214 9.99 -9.28 -27.31
CA PHE A 214 8.62 -9.12 -26.79
C PHE A 214 7.98 -7.76 -27.17
N ASP A 215 8.80 -6.74 -27.43
CA ASP A 215 8.35 -5.40 -27.85
C ASP A 215 8.33 -5.24 -29.39
N ASP A 216 8.49 -6.33 -30.16
CA ASP A 216 8.50 -6.27 -31.62
C ASP A 216 7.11 -5.88 -32.18
N GLU A 217 7.08 -5.04 -33.22
CA GLU A 217 5.84 -4.58 -33.86
C GLU A 217 5.04 -5.74 -34.46
N ILE A 218 5.71 -6.82 -34.89
CA ILE A 218 5.06 -8.03 -35.40
C ILE A 218 4.26 -8.71 -34.28
N ILE A 219 4.86 -8.84 -33.10
CA ILE A 219 4.20 -9.43 -31.92
C ILE A 219 3.04 -8.54 -31.48
N THR A 220 3.27 -7.24 -31.40
CA THR A 220 2.23 -6.25 -31.08
C THR A 220 1.04 -6.33 -32.05
N ARG A 221 1.29 -6.46 -33.36
CA ARG A 221 0.22 -6.60 -34.35
C ARG A 221 -0.53 -7.92 -34.19
N PHE A 222 0.18 -9.03 -33.98
CA PHE A 222 -0.43 -10.34 -33.75
C PHE A 222 -1.37 -10.32 -32.53
N ASP A 223 -0.89 -9.78 -31.40
CA ASP A 223 -1.68 -9.65 -30.17
C ASP A 223 -2.90 -8.76 -30.38
N ASN A 224 -2.77 -7.63 -31.07
CA ASN A 224 -3.90 -6.74 -31.36
C ASN A 224 -4.99 -7.40 -32.24
N ILE A 225 -4.61 -8.24 -33.20
CA ILE A 225 -5.59 -8.99 -34.01
C ILE A 225 -6.33 -9.98 -33.11
N LEU A 226 -5.61 -10.77 -32.33
CA LEU A 226 -6.20 -11.82 -31.49
C LEU A 226 -6.94 -11.28 -30.26
N PHE A 227 -6.59 -10.10 -29.76
CA PHE A 227 -7.30 -9.43 -28.68
C PHE A 227 -8.78 -9.21 -29.01
N ASN A 228 -9.10 -8.99 -30.29
CA ASN A 228 -10.47 -8.81 -30.77
C ASN A 228 -11.19 -10.13 -31.07
N CYS A 229 -10.52 -11.28 -30.92
CA CYS A 229 -11.15 -12.59 -31.11
C CYS A 229 -12.20 -12.83 -30.02
N PRO A 230 -13.48 -13.08 -30.39
CA PRO A 230 -14.55 -13.23 -29.41
C PRO A 230 -14.36 -14.49 -28.57
N GLN A 231 -14.62 -14.42 -27.26
CA GLN A 231 -14.46 -15.56 -26.36
C GLN A 231 -15.82 -16.08 -25.90
N SER A 232 -15.97 -17.40 -25.82
CA SER A 232 -17.09 -18.02 -25.11
C SER A 232 -16.91 -17.79 -23.61
N TYR A 233 -17.97 -17.42 -22.92
CA TYR A 233 -17.94 -17.23 -21.47
C TYR A 233 -19.22 -17.73 -20.81
N LYS A 234 -19.09 -18.04 -19.53
CA LYS A 234 -20.15 -18.56 -18.69
C LYS A 234 -20.30 -17.65 -17.48
N TYR A 235 -21.52 -17.22 -17.21
CA TYR A 235 -21.84 -16.46 -16.02
C TYR A 235 -23.15 -16.93 -15.42
N SER A 236 -23.39 -16.56 -14.16
CA SER A 236 -24.65 -16.81 -13.49
C SER A 236 -25.34 -15.49 -13.25
N ASP A 237 -26.64 -15.45 -13.51
CA ASP A 237 -27.46 -14.26 -13.32
C ASP A 237 -28.73 -14.61 -12.56
N PHE A 238 -29.26 -13.65 -11.80
CA PHE A 238 -30.54 -13.83 -11.13
C PHE A 238 -31.66 -13.45 -12.09
N ILE A 239 -32.47 -14.43 -12.46
CA ILE A 239 -33.61 -14.23 -13.36
C ILE A 239 -34.86 -14.07 -12.51
N SER A 240 -35.46 -12.88 -12.59
CA SER A 240 -36.74 -12.57 -11.95
C SER A 240 -37.83 -13.48 -12.48
N ILE A 241 -38.76 -13.90 -11.62
CA ILE A 241 -39.91 -14.72 -12.00
C ILE A 241 -40.76 -14.10 -13.13
N SER A 242 -40.74 -12.77 -13.28
CA SER A 242 -41.39 -12.06 -14.39
C SER A 242 -40.78 -12.33 -15.76
N ASP A 243 -39.49 -12.69 -15.78
CA ASP A 243 -38.69 -12.90 -17.00
C ASP A 243 -38.44 -14.40 -17.26
N MET A 244 -38.98 -15.27 -16.39
CA MET A 244 -38.89 -16.72 -16.52
C MET A 244 -39.92 -17.26 -17.50
N SER A 245 -39.53 -18.27 -18.28
CA SER A 245 -40.47 -19.08 -19.05
C SER A 245 -41.30 -20.00 -18.15
N GLU A 246 -42.47 -20.44 -18.62
CA GLU A 246 -43.34 -21.36 -17.88
C GLU A 246 -42.60 -22.65 -17.47
N ASP A 247 -41.77 -23.20 -18.36
CA ASP A 247 -40.95 -24.39 -18.08
C ASP A 247 -39.86 -24.15 -17.02
N GLU A 248 -39.36 -22.92 -16.90
CA GLU A 248 -38.41 -22.56 -15.84
C GLU A 248 -39.12 -22.45 -14.50
N ILE A 249 -40.33 -21.87 -14.47
CA ILE A 249 -41.16 -21.76 -13.27
C ILE A 249 -41.53 -23.16 -12.74
N ILE A 250 -41.91 -24.08 -13.64
CA ILE A 250 -42.25 -25.47 -13.26
C ILE A 250 -41.03 -26.22 -12.70
N ARG A 251 -39.85 -26.01 -13.27
CA ARG A 251 -38.61 -26.69 -12.83
C ARG A 251 -38.01 -26.09 -11.56
N HIS A 252 -38.36 -24.85 -11.24
CA HIS A 252 -37.87 -24.10 -10.09
C HIS A 252 -39.04 -23.56 -9.25
N PRO A 253 -39.85 -24.43 -8.61
CA PRO A 253 -41.00 -24.00 -7.83
C PRO A 253 -40.62 -23.10 -6.63
N GLU A 254 -39.37 -23.14 -6.17
CA GLU A 254 -38.82 -22.22 -5.16
C GLU A 254 -38.90 -20.74 -5.58
N CYS A 255 -38.99 -20.45 -6.89
CA CYS A 255 -39.07 -19.10 -7.42
C CYS A 255 -40.33 -18.36 -6.97
N GLU A 256 -41.44 -19.06 -6.69
CA GLU A 256 -42.68 -18.42 -6.19
C GLU A 256 -42.48 -17.76 -4.82
N THR A 257 -41.54 -18.28 -4.01
CA THR A 257 -41.21 -17.71 -2.69
C THR A 257 -40.05 -16.73 -2.77
N ILE A 258 -39.04 -17.01 -3.60
CA ILE A 258 -37.78 -16.24 -3.70
C ILE A 258 -37.89 -15.07 -4.69
N GLY A 259 -38.86 -15.10 -5.60
CA GLY A 259 -39.06 -14.10 -6.65
C GLY A 259 -38.25 -14.34 -7.94
N GLY A 260 -37.58 -15.50 -8.07
CA GLY A 260 -36.72 -15.85 -9.20
C GLY A 260 -35.71 -16.94 -8.84
N TYR A 261 -34.75 -17.21 -9.73
CA TYR A 261 -33.64 -18.15 -9.49
C TYR A 261 -32.33 -17.70 -10.13
N ILE A 262 -31.23 -18.29 -9.66
CA ILE A 262 -29.92 -18.12 -10.30
C ILE A 262 -29.83 -19.06 -11.50
N LYS A 263 -29.79 -18.48 -12.70
CA LYS A 263 -29.60 -19.20 -13.96
C LYS A 263 -28.16 -19.08 -14.40
N THR A 264 -27.58 -20.21 -14.77
CA THR A 264 -26.31 -20.25 -15.49
C THR A 264 -26.56 -20.00 -16.98
N ILE A 265 -25.92 -18.97 -17.53
CA ILE A 265 -25.97 -18.59 -18.95
C ILE A 265 -24.62 -18.91 -19.58
N ILE A 266 -24.66 -19.52 -20.76
CA ILE A 266 -23.48 -19.84 -21.57
C ILE A 266 -23.61 -19.02 -22.85
N VAL A 267 -22.61 -18.19 -23.12
CA VAL A 267 -22.47 -17.42 -24.35
C VAL A 267 -21.39 -18.10 -25.18
N GLU A 268 -21.78 -18.62 -26.34
CA GLU A 268 -20.85 -19.24 -27.27
C GLU A 268 -20.43 -18.24 -28.35
N ALA A 269 -19.12 -18.03 -28.49
CA ALA A 269 -18.55 -17.16 -29.51
C ALA A 269 -18.36 -17.91 -30.83
N ASP A 270 -18.84 -17.33 -31.93
CA ASP A 270 -18.56 -17.83 -33.27
C ASP A 270 -17.26 -17.21 -33.81
N LYS A 271 -16.13 -17.79 -33.36
CA LYS A 271 -14.79 -17.35 -33.74
C LYS A 271 -14.50 -17.51 -35.23
N GLN A 272 -15.08 -18.52 -35.88
CA GLN A 272 -14.89 -18.75 -37.31
C GLN A 272 -15.59 -17.67 -38.12
N LYS A 273 -16.83 -17.31 -37.76
CA LYS A 273 -17.53 -16.21 -38.40
C LYS A 273 -16.77 -14.89 -38.25
N TRP A 274 -16.30 -14.57 -37.04
CA TRP A 274 -15.46 -13.39 -36.81
C TRP A 274 -14.21 -13.39 -37.70
N TRP A 275 -13.51 -14.51 -37.78
CA TRP A 275 -12.36 -14.64 -38.67
C TRP A 275 -12.75 -14.38 -40.12
N ASP A 276 -13.82 -15.01 -40.61
CA ASP A 276 -14.22 -14.95 -42.01
C ASP A 276 -14.72 -13.55 -42.40
N GLU A 277 -15.51 -12.89 -41.55
CA GLU A 277 -16.22 -11.64 -41.86
C GLU A 277 -15.51 -10.37 -41.36
N ASP A 278 -14.91 -10.41 -40.17
CA ASP A 278 -14.45 -9.20 -39.47
C ASP A 278 -12.93 -8.99 -39.57
N VAL A 279 -12.14 -10.06 -39.73
CA VAL A 279 -10.68 -9.96 -39.90
C VAL A 279 -10.33 -9.63 -41.34
N SER A 280 -9.52 -8.58 -41.52
CA SER A 280 -9.11 -8.11 -42.85
C SER A 280 -8.27 -9.15 -43.60
N ASP A 281 -8.34 -9.18 -44.93
CA ASP A 281 -7.51 -10.07 -45.74
C ASP A 281 -6.01 -9.82 -45.52
N ALA A 282 -5.62 -8.57 -45.29
CA ALA A 282 -4.23 -8.21 -44.98
C ALA A 282 -3.74 -8.78 -43.64
N ASP A 283 -4.63 -8.87 -42.64
CA ASP A 283 -4.29 -9.47 -41.34
C ASP A 283 -4.31 -10.99 -41.40
N LYS A 284 -5.23 -11.58 -42.17
CA LYS A 284 -5.24 -13.02 -42.46
C LYS A 284 -3.93 -13.45 -43.12
N GLU A 285 -3.50 -12.74 -44.16
CA GLU A 285 -2.24 -13.03 -44.85
C GLU A 285 -1.03 -12.73 -43.96
N PHE A 286 -1.08 -11.68 -43.14
CA PHE A 286 -0.03 -11.42 -42.15
C PHE A 286 0.14 -12.60 -41.18
N ILE A 287 -0.94 -13.10 -40.59
CA ILE A 287 -0.86 -14.25 -39.66
C ILE A 287 -0.27 -15.49 -40.34
N LYS A 288 -0.72 -15.80 -41.57
CA LYS A 288 -0.17 -16.92 -42.36
C LYS A 288 1.30 -16.74 -42.73
N SER A 289 1.78 -15.50 -42.79
CA SER A 289 3.17 -15.16 -43.13
C SER A 289 4.14 -15.26 -41.95
N LEU A 290 3.64 -15.46 -40.73
CA LEU A 290 4.47 -15.52 -39.53
C LEU A 290 5.44 -16.72 -39.58
N PRO A 291 6.65 -16.59 -39.02
CA PRO A 291 7.58 -17.70 -38.88
C PRO A 291 6.93 -18.89 -38.18
N TYR A 292 7.15 -20.09 -38.74
CA TYR A 292 6.67 -21.36 -38.20
C TYR A 292 5.14 -21.47 -38.10
N PHE A 293 4.38 -20.63 -38.81
CA PHE A 293 2.93 -20.71 -38.82
C PHE A 293 2.45 -22.14 -39.13
N ASP A 294 1.60 -22.65 -38.25
CA ASP A 294 0.99 -23.98 -38.35
C ASP A 294 -0.52 -23.84 -38.12
N ALA A 295 -1.31 -24.21 -39.11
CA ALA A 295 -2.76 -24.04 -39.10
C ALA A 295 -3.46 -24.92 -38.06
N GLU A 296 -2.91 -26.10 -37.76
CA GLU A 296 -3.50 -27.00 -36.75
C GLU A 296 -3.19 -26.47 -35.34
N ILE A 297 -1.95 -26.02 -35.08
CA ILE A 297 -1.60 -25.38 -33.80
C ILE A 297 -2.43 -24.10 -33.61
N PHE A 298 -2.60 -23.29 -34.66
CA PHE A 298 -3.44 -22.10 -34.59
C PHE A 298 -4.91 -22.44 -34.26
N TYR A 299 -5.45 -23.50 -34.87
CA TYR A 299 -6.78 -24.00 -34.55
C TYR A 299 -6.88 -24.49 -33.09
N GLU A 300 -5.89 -25.23 -32.60
CA GLU A 300 -5.85 -25.70 -31.22
C GLU A 300 -5.83 -24.55 -30.20
N CYS A 301 -5.03 -23.51 -30.45
CA CYS A 301 -4.90 -22.38 -29.53
C CYS A 301 -6.05 -21.38 -29.63
N VAL A 302 -6.51 -21.06 -30.85
CA VAL A 302 -7.44 -19.95 -31.10
C VAL A 302 -8.86 -20.43 -31.40
N GLY A 303 -9.02 -21.63 -31.96
CA GLY A 303 -10.31 -22.20 -32.36
C GLY A 303 -10.78 -21.83 -33.76
N ILE A 304 -9.87 -21.38 -34.63
CA ILE A 304 -10.15 -20.91 -36.00
C ILE A 304 -9.48 -21.83 -37.01
N ARG A 305 -10.24 -22.31 -38.00
CA ARG A 305 -9.72 -23.14 -39.09
C ARG A 305 -9.25 -22.24 -40.22
N ILE A 306 -7.97 -22.33 -40.54
CA ILE A 306 -7.36 -21.66 -41.69
C ILE A 306 -7.29 -22.67 -42.84
N LYS A 307 -7.83 -22.28 -44.00
CA LYS A 307 -7.83 -23.07 -45.23
C LYS A 307 -6.66 -22.70 -46.13
#